data_AF-A0A534AFG8-F1
#
_entry.id   AF-A0A534AFG8-F1
#
_cell.length_a   1.000
_cell.length_b   1.000
_cell.length_c   1.000
_cell.angle_alpha   90.00
_cell.angle_beta   90.00
_cell.angle_gamma   90.00
#
_symmetry.space_group_name_H-M   'P 1'
#
loop_
_entity.id
_entity.type
_entity.pdbx_description
1 polymer ?
#
loop_
_entity_poly.entity_id
_entity_poly.type
_entity_poly.pdbx_seq_one_letter_code
_entity_poly.pdbx_strand_id
1 'polypeptide(L)'
;MCGIGGWFSEQPRLDDAKEKLARLCDMLKHRGPDGTRTLELDHVGMFHARLALVDLSGGDQPMWCADRRAVIIFNGEIFNYRELRAFYEARGARFVTQSDTEVILAAYQSEGIEGFGRLRGMFAFALWDVAEERALLVRDALGIKPLFVSHDRDCLYFASEVKGIFAARGEAAQLDEGSLHLLLNFRYLPGEATLFRTVRQLDPGECLEWRIGSGLRPLRFTPAVAARDVDLDNTLADSVRAHLIADVPVGCYLSGGVDSGLIAALARQYSPQVSTFTLMVGDDPNEARNAAQTARILALPNTQAELGADEVQSLPRVLWHVETPKVNAIQLFRLAELARTRTKAVLSGLGGDELFAGYNAHKIFQLMARLPVRATRPIANLLSGMRRFSTTQFEERERALQMGGAIGDWPRVYALLRNIWDDPTLRRWSARPFTARCSRGGAWALAERSGAACGIARIRVAQQDGQRSAVAGGSRQHGRRAGGARAICRFGSARRSLENGAAAGRQGSVARGSGTTSPTGGAGSTQEWVSARCACIL
;
A
#
# COMPACT_ATOMS: atom_id res chain seq x y z
N MET A 1 -10.53 4.27 -10.82
CA MET A 1 -10.84 3.55 -9.57
C MET A 1 -12.27 3.87 -9.21
N CYS A 2 -13.08 2.98 -8.65
CA CYS A 2 -14.45 3.35 -8.28
C CYS A 2 -14.51 4.51 -7.27
N GLY A 3 -15.64 5.21 -7.23
CA GLY A 3 -15.98 6.21 -6.22
C GLY A 3 -17.15 5.72 -5.38
N ILE A 4 -17.00 5.74 -4.06
CA ILE A 4 -18.08 5.44 -3.11
C ILE A 4 -18.37 6.66 -2.25
N GLY A 5 -19.62 6.87 -1.90
CA GLY A 5 -20.03 7.88 -0.92
C GLY A 5 -21.47 7.72 -0.47
N GLY A 6 -21.83 8.33 0.65
CA GLY A 6 -23.15 8.14 1.22
C GLY A 6 -23.26 8.58 2.67
N TRP A 7 -24.33 8.16 3.31
CA TRP A 7 -24.59 8.40 4.73
C TRP A 7 -25.36 7.24 5.38
N PHE A 8 -25.23 7.14 6.69
CA PHE A 8 -26.13 6.39 7.57
C PHE A 8 -26.76 7.37 8.56
N SER A 9 -28.06 7.24 8.85
CA SER A 9 -28.80 8.20 9.66
C SER A 9 -29.68 7.54 10.72
N GLU A 10 -29.70 8.13 11.92
CA GLU A 10 -30.67 7.82 12.98
C GLU A 10 -32.11 8.09 12.50
N GLN A 11 -32.29 9.10 11.64
CA GLN A 11 -33.61 9.47 11.13
C GLN A 11 -33.95 8.66 9.86
N PRO A 12 -35.13 8.03 9.80
CA PRO A 12 -35.56 7.37 8.58
C PRO A 12 -35.95 8.42 7.53
N ARG A 13 -35.48 8.22 6.30
CA ARG A 13 -35.74 9.00 5.07
C ARG A 13 -35.50 10.48 5.23
N LEU A 14 -34.27 10.90 4.96
CA LEU A 14 -33.92 12.32 4.91
C LEU A 14 -34.63 13.01 3.74
N ASP A 15 -35.29 14.14 4.00
CA ASP A 15 -36.02 14.91 2.98
C ASP A 15 -35.14 15.35 1.80
N ASP A 16 -33.85 15.60 2.05
CA ASP A 16 -32.87 16.03 1.04
C ASP A 16 -32.06 14.87 0.43
N ALA A 17 -32.45 13.60 0.66
CA ALA A 17 -31.70 12.41 0.21
C ALA A 17 -31.36 12.43 -1.29
N LYS A 18 -32.34 12.75 -2.14
CA LYS A 18 -32.13 12.83 -3.60
C LYS A 18 -31.12 13.91 -3.98
N GLU A 19 -31.16 15.07 -3.33
CA GLU A 19 -30.22 16.15 -3.56
C GLU A 19 -28.81 15.79 -3.08
N LYS A 20 -28.69 15.15 -1.92
CA LYS A 20 -27.41 14.61 -1.42
C LYS A 20 -26.79 13.64 -2.43
N LEU A 21 -27.56 12.69 -2.97
CA LEU A 21 -27.09 11.72 -3.96
C LEU A 21 -26.69 12.37 -5.29
N ALA A 22 -27.42 13.38 -5.74
CA ALA A 22 -27.06 14.15 -6.93
C ALA A 22 -25.72 14.89 -6.74
N ARG A 23 -25.52 15.56 -5.60
CA ARG A 23 -24.26 16.23 -5.26
C ARG A 23 -23.08 15.25 -5.16
N LEU A 24 -23.30 14.06 -4.58
CA LEU A 24 -22.30 12.98 -4.56
C LEU A 24 -21.91 12.54 -5.97
N CYS A 25 -22.89 12.38 -6.87
CA CYS A 25 -22.66 12.03 -8.26
C CYS A 25 -21.75 13.05 -8.96
N ASP A 26 -22.07 14.34 -8.83
CA ASP A 26 -21.28 15.39 -9.45
C ASP A 26 -19.84 15.45 -8.93
N MET A 27 -19.65 15.18 -7.64
CA MET A 27 -18.32 15.21 -7.04
C MET A 27 -17.47 13.97 -7.36
N LEU A 28 -18.07 12.80 -7.54
CA LEU A 28 -17.33 11.53 -7.54
C LEU A 28 -17.36 10.75 -8.86
N LYS A 29 -18.16 11.17 -9.85
CA LYS A 29 -18.29 10.47 -11.16
C LYS A 29 -16.98 10.32 -11.93
N HIS A 30 -16.00 11.21 -11.77
CA HIS A 30 -14.69 11.10 -12.46
C HIS A 30 -13.91 9.84 -12.09
N ARG A 31 -14.16 9.29 -10.89
CA ARG A 31 -13.51 8.07 -10.41
C ARG A 31 -13.95 6.88 -11.25
N GLY A 32 -15.26 6.75 -11.46
CA GLY A 32 -15.90 5.65 -12.17
C GLY A 32 -16.68 6.13 -13.40
N PRO A 33 -16.00 6.33 -14.54
CA PRO A 33 -16.63 6.83 -15.76
C PRO A 33 -17.49 5.80 -16.51
N ASP A 34 -17.48 4.52 -16.11
CA ASP A 34 -18.21 3.47 -16.82
C ASP A 34 -19.68 3.37 -16.38
N GLY A 35 -20.05 3.94 -15.24
CA GLY A 35 -21.44 4.02 -14.79
C GLY A 35 -21.59 4.58 -13.39
N THR A 36 -22.78 5.07 -13.05
CA THR A 36 -23.15 5.51 -11.71
C THR A 36 -24.48 4.91 -11.29
N ARG A 37 -24.63 4.63 -9.99
CA ARG A 37 -25.87 4.12 -9.40
C ARG A 37 -26.01 4.60 -7.97
N THR A 38 -27.25 4.64 -7.50
CA THR A 38 -27.61 5.06 -6.15
C THR A 38 -28.55 4.06 -5.51
N LEU A 39 -28.55 4.01 -4.19
CA LEU A 39 -29.56 3.32 -3.39
C LEU A 39 -29.97 4.24 -2.24
N GLU A 40 -31.27 4.25 -1.98
CA GLU A 40 -31.87 4.92 -0.84
C GLU A 40 -32.75 3.89 -0.12
N LEU A 41 -32.50 3.70 1.17
CA LEU A 41 -33.38 2.99 2.10
C LEU A 41 -33.65 3.94 3.28
N ASP A 42 -34.47 3.52 4.23
CA ASP A 42 -34.90 4.38 5.34
C ASP A 42 -33.71 5.04 6.07
N HIS A 43 -32.70 4.28 6.49
CA HIS A 43 -31.57 4.83 7.28
C HIS A 43 -30.29 5.06 6.47
N VAL A 44 -30.31 4.91 5.15
CA VAL A 44 -29.08 4.87 4.35
C VAL A 44 -29.25 5.42 2.94
N GLY A 45 -28.28 6.25 2.54
CA GLY A 45 -28.06 6.66 1.16
C GLY A 45 -26.69 6.19 0.69
N MET A 46 -26.63 5.55 -0.48
CA MET A 46 -25.40 5.05 -1.09
C MET A 46 -25.28 5.52 -2.53
N PHE A 47 -24.10 6.01 -2.90
CA PHE A 47 -23.69 6.36 -4.24
C PHE A 47 -22.45 5.56 -4.65
N HIS A 48 -22.48 5.00 -5.86
CA HIS A 48 -21.35 4.32 -6.48
C HIS A 48 -21.09 4.87 -7.88
N ALA A 49 -19.83 5.17 -8.17
CA ALA A 49 -19.30 5.41 -9.51
C ALA A 49 -18.36 4.26 -9.87
N ARG A 50 -18.62 3.57 -10.97
CA ARG A 50 -17.95 2.34 -11.37
C ARG A 50 -16.85 2.59 -12.41
N LEU A 51 -15.64 2.10 -12.12
CA LEU A 51 -14.64 1.81 -13.14
C LEU A 51 -14.60 0.28 -13.28
N ALA A 52 -15.10 -0.26 -14.39
CA ALA A 52 -15.23 -1.68 -14.61
C ALA A 52 -13.87 -2.29 -15.01
N LEU A 53 -13.30 -3.09 -14.10
CA LEU A 53 -12.05 -3.83 -14.29
C LEU A 53 -12.27 -5.35 -14.30
N VAL A 54 -13.16 -5.86 -13.44
CA VAL A 54 -13.57 -7.27 -13.36
C VAL A 54 -15.10 -7.36 -13.51
N ASP A 55 -15.57 -8.39 -14.21
CA ASP A 55 -16.98 -8.66 -14.52
C ASP A 55 -17.69 -7.44 -15.11
N LEU A 56 -17.27 -7.04 -16.32
CA LEU A 56 -17.69 -5.79 -16.95
C LEU A 56 -19.22 -5.61 -17.01
N SER A 57 -19.98 -6.69 -17.13
CA SER A 57 -21.45 -6.68 -17.21
C SER A 57 -22.19 -6.91 -15.89
N GLY A 58 -21.64 -7.69 -14.95
CA GLY A 58 -22.36 -8.15 -13.75
C GLY A 58 -21.99 -7.43 -12.45
N GLY A 59 -20.86 -6.73 -12.40
CA GLY A 59 -20.33 -6.11 -11.17
C GLY A 59 -20.92 -4.74 -10.81
N ASP A 60 -22.17 -4.46 -11.17
CA ASP A 60 -22.82 -3.19 -10.84
C ASP A 60 -23.14 -3.10 -9.35
N GLN A 61 -22.99 -1.89 -8.79
CA GLN A 61 -23.18 -1.64 -7.35
C GLN A 61 -24.05 -0.39 -7.16
N PRO A 62 -24.82 -0.23 -6.07
CA PRO A 62 -24.85 -1.06 -4.86
C PRO A 62 -25.26 -2.53 -5.10
N MET A 63 -24.53 -3.46 -4.51
CA MET A 63 -24.69 -4.90 -4.72
C MET A 63 -25.34 -5.54 -3.50
N TRP A 64 -26.46 -6.23 -3.71
CA TRP A 64 -27.14 -7.00 -2.67
C TRP A 64 -26.56 -8.40 -2.58
N CYS A 65 -26.49 -8.96 -1.37
CA CYS A 65 -26.28 -10.40 -1.23
C CYS A 65 -27.53 -11.18 -1.68
N ALA A 66 -27.37 -12.47 -1.96
CA ALA A 66 -28.40 -13.28 -2.60
C ALA A 66 -29.74 -13.34 -1.83
N ASP A 67 -29.70 -13.29 -0.50
CA ASP A 67 -30.88 -13.27 0.39
C ASP A 67 -31.39 -11.85 0.70
N ARG A 68 -30.77 -10.82 0.11
CA ARG A 68 -31.05 -9.39 0.34
C ARG A 68 -30.93 -8.91 1.78
N ARG A 69 -30.19 -9.64 2.64
CA ARG A 69 -29.92 -9.22 4.02
C ARG A 69 -29.03 -7.98 4.10
N ALA A 70 -28.05 -7.88 3.21
CA ALA A 70 -27.04 -6.84 3.21
C ALA A 70 -26.78 -6.29 1.81
N VAL A 71 -26.36 -5.03 1.76
CA VAL A 71 -25.99 -4.31 0.54
C VAL A 71 -24.65 -3.63 0.70
N ILE A 72 -23.82 -3.65 -0.35
CA ILE A 72 -22.46 -3.12 -0.34
C ILE A 72 -22.21 -2.13 -1.49
N ILE A 73 -21.42 -1.11 -1.22
CA ILE A 73 -20.66 -0.36 -2.22
C ILE A 73 -19.16 -0.43 -1.92
N PHE A 74 -18.36 -0.65 -2.95
CA PHE A 74 -16.97 -1.06 -2.87
C PHE A 74 -16.12 -0.32 -3.91
N ASN A 75 -14.98 0.18 -3.44
CA ASN A 75 -13.88 0.69 -4.24
C ASN A 75 -12.63 -0.11 -3.91
N GLY A 76 -12.25 -1.04 -4.79
CA GLY A 76 -11.11 -1.91 -4.53
C GLY A 76 -10.95 -3.01 -5.57
N GLU A 77 -10.07 -3.95 -5.25
CA GLU A 77 -9.88 -5.24 -5.92
C GLU A 77 -9.59 -6.29 -4.84
N ILE A 78 -10.30 -7.41 -4.85
CA ILE A 78 -9.99 -8.59 -4.01
C ILE A 78 -9.23 -9.61 -4.85
N PHE A 79 -7.90 -9.62 -4.76
CA PHE A 79 -7.02 -10.41 -5.62
C PHE A 79 -7.19 -11.93 -5.46
N ASN A 80 -7.62 -12.39 -4.28
CA ASN A 80 -7.90 -13.80 -4.01
C ASN A 80 -9.39 -14.17 -4.14
N TYR A 81 -10.18 -13.41 -4.91
CA TYR A 81 -11.62 -13.64 -4.99
C TYR A 81 -11.98 -15.01 -5.57
N ARG A 82 -11.18 -15.58 -6.48
CA ARG A 82 -11.47 -16.90 -7.07
C ARG A 82 -11.34 -18.01 -6.03
N GLU A 83 -10.31 -17.93 -5.19
CA GLU A 83 -10.09 -18.86 -4.08
C GLU A 83 -11.18 -18.71 -3.02
N LEU A 84 -11.55 -17.48 -2.65
CA LEU A 84 -12.62 -17.23 -1.69
C LEU A 84 -13.97 -17.68 -2.23
N ARG A 85 -14.26 -17.44 -3.51
CA ARG A 85 -15.48 -17.92 -4.16
C ARG A 85 -15.59 -19.44 -4.04
N ALA A 86 -14.57 -20.19 -4.46
CA ALA A 86 -14.57 -21.64 -4.34
C ALA A 86 -14.72 -22.11 -2.88
N PHE A 87 -14.08 -21.42 -1.94
CA PHE A 87 -14.17 -21.72 -0.50
C PHE A 87 -15.59 -21.56 0.06
N TYR A 88 -16.31 -20.51 -0.34
CA TYR A 88 -17.67 -20.24 0.11
C TYR A 88 -18.73 -21.04 -0.67
N GLU A 89 -18.52 -21.30 -1.97
CA GLU A 89 -19.36 -22.21 -2.76
C GLU A 89 -19.37 -23.62 -2.16
N ALA A 90 -18.20 -24.11 -1.73
CA ALA A 90 -18.08 -25.40 -1.02
C ALA A 90 -18.82 -25.42 0.33
N ARG A 91 -19.21 -24.25 0.87
CA ARG A 91 -20.00 -24.08 2.10
C ARG A 91 -21.46 -23.73 1.83
N GLY A 92 -21.89 -23.79 0.57
CA GLY A 92 -23.27 -23.55 0.16
C GLY A 92 -23.61 -22.09 -0.20
N ALA A 93 -22.63 -21.18 -0.22
CA ALA A 93 -22.86 -19.84 -0.73
C ALA A 93 -23.22 -19.88 -2.23
N ARG A 94 -24.17 -19.03 -2.63
CA ARG A 94 -24.59 -18.88 -4.03
C ARG A 94 -24.15 -17.53 -4.53
N PHE A 95 -23.50 -17.52 -5.68
CA PHE A 95 -23.03 -16.31 -6.34
C PHE A 95 -23.86 -16.03 -7.59
N VAL A 96 -24.25 -14.77 -7.77
CA VAL A 96 -25.05 -14.28 -8.89
C VAL A 96 -24.15 -13.66 -9.97
N THR A 97 -23.04 -13.04 -9.56
CA THR A 97 -22.11 -12.31 -10.42
C THR A 97 -20.77 -13.03 -10.51
N GLN A 98 -19.84 -12.53 -11.32
CA GLN A 98 -18.43 -12.93 -11.32
C GLN A 98 -17.52 -11.86 -10.69
N SER A 99 -18.10 -10.78 -10.18
CA SER A 99 -17.35 -9.70 -9.52
C SER A 99 -16.71 -10.20 -8.22
N ASP A 100 -15.50 -9.72 -7.99
CA ASP A 100 -14.76 -9.83 -6.74
C ASP A 100 -15.50 -9.18 -5.54
N THR A 101 -16.47 -8.30 -5.79
CA THR A 101 -17.29 -7.66 -4.75
C THR A 101 -18.14 -8.68 -3.99
N GLU A 102 -18.66 -9.69 -4.68
CA GLU A 102 -19.63 -10.63 -4.09
C GLU A 102 -19.00 -11.53 -3.03
N VAL A 103 -17.68 -11.80 -3.10
CA VAL A 103 -17.00 -12.58 -2.06
C VAL A 103 -16.90 -11.83 -0.74
N ILE A 104 -16.99 -10.50 -0.73
CA ILE A 104 -17.04 -9.70 0.51
C ILE A 104 -18.35 -9.96 1.24
N LEU A 105 -19.47 -9.98 0.50
CA LEU A 105 -20.78 -10.31 1.03
C LEU A 105 -20.83 -11.74 1.56
N ALA A 106 -20.28 -12.71 0.81
CA ALA A 106 -20.19 -14.10 1.25
C ALA A 106 -19.36 -14.27 2.53
N ALA A 107 -18.22 -13.56 2.64
CA ALA A 107 -17.39 -13.55 3.85
C ALA A 107 -18.16 -12.98 5.05
N TYR A 108 -18.86 -11.87 4.86
CA TYR A 108 -19.68 -11.26 5.90
C TYR A 108 -20.84 -12.17 6.35
N GLN A 109 -21.56 -12.79 5.41
CA GLN A 109 -22.66 -13.70 5.73
C GLN A 109 -22.18 -14.96 6.48
N SER A 110 -21.01 -15.49 6.11
CA SER A 110 -20.50 -16.74 6.69
C SER A 110 -19.77 -16.53 8.02
N GLU A 111 -19.03 -15.44 8.18
CA GLU A 111 -18.06 -15.25 9.27
C GLU A 111 -18.15 -13.87 9.94
N GLY A 112 -19.09 -13.01 9.50
CA GLY A 112 -19.18 -11.63 9.97
C GLY A 112 -17.93 -10.82 9.65
N ILE A 113 -17.56 -9.93 10.56
CA ILE A 113 -16.41 -9.02 10.41
C ILE A 113 -15.07 -9.79 10.36
N GLU A 114 -14.98 -10.93 11.04
CA GLU A 114 -13.77 -11.78 11.03
C GLU A 114 -13.47 -12.34 9.62
N GLY A 115 -14.50 -12.51 8.79
CA GLY A 115 -14.36 -12.90 7.39
C GLY A 115 -13.49 -11.93 6.58
N PHE A 116 -13.45 -10.64 6.95
CA PHE A 116 -12.65 -9.64 6.26
C PHE A 116 -11.13 -9.89 6.39
N GLY A 117 -10.70 -10.63 7.41
CA GLY A 117 -9.30 -11.06 7.56
C GLY A 117 -8.80 -11.95 6.43
N ARG A 118 -9.70 -12.57 5.65
CA ARG A 118 -9.36 -13.42 4.50
C ARG A 118 -9.16 -12.65 3.19
N LEU A 119 -9.57 -11.38 3.15
CA LEU A 119 -9.50 -10.55 1.95
C LEU A 119 -8.04 -10.17 1.67
N ARG A 120 -7.50 -10.64 0.55
CA ARG A 120 -6.21 -10.17 0.02
C ARG A 120 -6.50 -9.16 -1.08
N GLY A 121 -6.34 -7.88 -0.81
CA GLY A 121 -6.74 -6.84 -1.74
C GLY A 121 -6.37 -5.43 -1.30
N MET A 122 -6.72 -4.48 -2.15
CA MET A 122 -6.76 -3.06 -1.83
C MET A 122 -8.22 -2.62 -1.89
N PHE A 123 -8.78 -2.11 -0.81
CA PHE A 123 -10.22 -1.90 -0.73
C PHE A 123 -10.67 -0.87 0.29
N ALA A 124 -11.76 -0.21 -0.05
CA ALA A 124 -12.60 0.55 0.85
C ALA A 124 -14.07 0.21 0.51
N PHE A 125 -14.89 -0.10 1.51
CA PHE A 125 -16.31 -0.37 1.28
C PHE A 125 -17.21 0.13 2.40
N ALA A 126 -18.47 0.33 2.03
CA ALA A 126 -19.58 0.54 2.94
C ALA A 126 -20.58 -0.59 2.78
N LEU A 127 -20.96 -1.21 3.88
CA LEU A 127 -21.95 -2.29 3.93
C LEU A 127 -23.08 -1.90 4.89
N TRP A 128 -24.32 -2.12 4.47
CA TRP A 128 -25.50 -1.99 5.31
C TRP A 128 -26.18 -3.34 5.46
N ASP A 129 -26.29 -3.83 6.70
CA ASP A 129 -27.07 -5.01 7.06
C ASP A 129 -28.46 -4.55 7.49
N VAL A 130 -29.46 -4.88 6.68
CA VAL A 130 -30.85 -4.46 6.88
C VAL A 130 -31.47 -5.19 8.07
N ALA A 131 -31.09 -6.43 8.32
CA ALA A 131 -31.67 -7.22 9.41
C ALA A 131 -31.18 -6.75 10.80
N GLU A 132 -29.94 -6.26 10.86
CA GLU A 132 -29.30 -5.80 12.10
C GLU A 132 -29.31 -4.27 12.24
N GLU A 133 -29.87 -3.54 11.27
CA GLU A 133 -29.80 -2.07 11.14
C GLU A 133 -28.38 -1.54 11.42
N ARG A 134 -27.40 -2.21 10.80
CA ARG A 134 -25.98 -2.02 11.06
C ARG A 134 -25.24 -1.58 9.81
N ALA A 135 -24.44 -0.53 9.96
CA ALA A 135 -23.47 -0.08 8.98
C ALA A 135 -22.05 -0.52 9.33
N LEU A 136 -21.27 -0.88 8.32
CA LEU A 136 -19.83 -1.11 8.41
C LEU A 136 -19.12 -0.29 7.33
N LEU A 137 -18.12 0.50 7.75
CA LEU A 137 -17.17 1.17 6.86
C LEU A 137 -15.79 0.53 7.06
N VAL A 138 -15.23 -0.04 6.01
CA VAL A 138 -14.02 -0.87 6.12
C VAL A 138 -12.96 -0.39 5.16
N ARG A 139 -11.73 -0.27 5.64
CA ARG A 139 -10.54 0.09 4.85
C ARG A 139 -9.50 -1.02 4.92
N ASP A 140 -8.82 -1.28 3.80
CA ASP A 140 -7.80 -2.34 3.71
C ASP A 140 -6.65 -2.16 4.69
N ALA A 141 -5.93 -3.26 4.94
CA ALA A 141 -4.91 -3.37 5.98
C ALA A 141 -3.77 -2.35 5.88
N LEU A 142 -3.49 -1.86 4.67
CA LEU A 142 -2.42 -0.90 4.40
C LEU A 142 -2.95 0.51 4.07
N GLY A 143 -4.27 0.68 4.00
CA GLY A 143 -4.91 1.95 3.64
C GLY A 143 -4.68 2.36 2.19
N ILE A 144 -4.53 1.41 1.25
CA ILE A 144 -4.28 1.72 -0.16
C ILE A 144 -5.45 2.48 -0.77
N LYS A 145 -6.70 2.06 -0.49
CA LYS A 145 -7.88 2.80 -0.96
C LYS A 145 -8.30 3.86 0.05
N PRO A 146 -8.64 5.09 -0.40
CA PRO A 146 -9.07 6.14 0.49
C PRO A 146 -10.51 5.90 0.95
N LEU A 147 -10.77 6.18 2.24
CA LEU A 147 -12.09 6.25 2.82
C LEU A 147 -12.08 7.31 3.92
N PHE A 148 -12.89 8.34 3.73
CA PHE A 148 -13.04 9.45 4.66
C PHE A 148 -14.41 9.39 5.31
N VAL A 149 -14.49 9.87 6.55
CA VAL A 149 -15.72 9.92 7.33
C VAL A 149 -15.87 11.24 8.06
N SER A 150 -17.12 11.62 8.27
CA SER A 150 -17.51 12.70 9.16
C SER A 150 -18.79 12.30 9.88
N HIS A 151 -18.87 12.56 11.17
CA HIS A 151 -20.00 12.17 12.00
C HIS A 151 -20.48 13.39 12.78
N ASP A 152 -21.78 13.66 12.68
CA ASP A 152 -22.46 14.58 13.59
C ASP A 152 -23.33 13.81 14.57
N ARG A 153 -24.41 14.41 15.09
CA ARG A 153 -25.27 13.74 16.08
C ARG A 153 -26.13 12.64 15.47
N ASP A 154 -26.58 12.84 14.24
CA ASP A 154 -27.65 12.04 13.64
C ASP A 154 -27.17 11.27 12.41
N CYS A 155 -26.04 11.65 11.81
CA CYS A 155 -25.57 11.10 10.56
C CYS A 155 -24.07 10.77 10.56
N LEU A 156 -23.74 9.57 10.06
CA LEU A 156 -22.39 9.19 9.65
C LEU A 156 -22.26 9.32 8.13
N TYR A 157 -21.48 10.29 7.67
CA TYR A 157 -21.15 10.49 6.26
C TYR A 157 -19.85 9.78 5.91
N PHE A 158 -19.76 9.26 4.69
CA PHE A 158 -18.54 8.64 4.17
C PHE A 158 -18.34 8.92 2.68
N ALA A 159 -17.10 8.93 2.23
CA ALA A 159 -16.75 9.07 0.81
C ALA A 159 -15.31 8.62 0.50
N SER A 160 -15.04 8.30 -0.76
CA SER A 160 -13.68 8.05 -1.26
C SER A 160 -12.79 9.30 -1.30
N GLU A 161 -13.39 10.48 -1.34
CA GLU A 161 -12.72 11.79 -1.44
C GLU A 161 -13.47 12.78 -0.54
N VAL A 162 -12.74 13.65 0.16
CA VAL A 162 -13.27 14.56 1.21
C VAL A 162 -14.36 15.47 0.67
N LYS A 163 -14.23 15.97 -0.56
CA LYS A 163 -15.29 16.80 -1.19
C LYS A 163 -16.62 16.06 -1.34
N GLY A 164 -16.63 14.73 -1.37
CA GLY A 164 -17.85 13.92 -1.32
C GLY A 164 -18.59 14.05 0.02
N ILE A 165 -17.86 14.16 1.13
CA ILE A 165 -18.43 14.41 2.46
C ILE A 165 -19.13 15.77 2.48
N PHE A 166 -18.43 16.83 2.08
CA PHE A 166 -18.98 18.19 2.08
C PHE A 166 -20.18 18.33 1.14
N ALA A 167 -20.15 17.65 -0.01
CA ALA A 167 -21.29 17.58 -0.91
C ALA A 167 -22.52 16.90 -0.31
N ALA A 168 -22.34 15.78 0.40
CA ALA A 168 -23.45 15.10 1.09
C ALA A 168 -23.99 15.90 2.29
N ARG A 169 -23.12 16.63 2.99
CA ARG A 169 -23.52 17.51 4.10
C ARG A 169 -24.17 18.81 3.64
N GLY A 170 -23.87 19.26 2.42
CA GLY A 170 -24.27 20.58 1.94
C GLY A 170 -23.54 21.72 2.63
N GLU A 171 -22.31 21.46 3.08
CA GLU A 171 -21.51 22.40 3.87
C GLU A 171 -20.25 22.83 3.12
N ALA A 172 -19.78 24.04 3.41
CA ALA A 172 -18.50 24.51 2.92
C ALA A 172 -17.34 23.89 3.71
N ALA A 173 -16.28 23.53 3.01
CA ALA A 173 -15.06 23.01 3.62
C ALA A 173 -14.39 24.06 4.52
N GLN A 174 -13.93 23.65 5.70
CA GLN A 174 -13.19 24.50 6.62
C GLN A 174 -11.78 23.95 6.83
N LEU A 175 -10.78 24.82 6.75
CA LEU A 175 -9.37 24.45 6.94
C LEU A 175 -9.08 24.06 8.40
N ASP A 176 -8.41 22.94 8.57
CA ASP A 176 -7.79 22.53 9.84
C ASP A 176 -6.35 23.04 9.92
N GLU A 177 -6.13 24.13 10.68
CA GLU A 177 -4.83 24.79 10.78
C GLU A 177 -3.75 23.91 11.42
N GLY A 178 -4.14 23.00 12.33
CA GLY A 178 -3.23 22.03 12.93
C GLY A 178 -2.70 21.03 11.89
N SER A 179 -3.59 20.53 11.04
CA SER A 179 -3.24 19.64 9.93
C SER A 179 -2.46 20.38 8.84
N LEU A 180 -2.76 21.65 8.59
CA LEU A 180 -1.90 22.48 7.72
C LEU A 180 -0.48 22.60 8.29
N HIS A 181 -0.34 22.86 9.59
CA HIS A 181 0.97 22.89 10.24
C HIS A 181 1.71 21.55 10.10
N LEU A 182 1.01 20.42 10.28
CA LEU A 182 1.57 19.09 10.05
C LEU A 182 2.07 18.93 8.61
N LEU A 183 1.24 19.28 7.62
CA LEU A 183 1.57 19.13 6.21
C LEU A 183 2.78 19.98 5.82
N LEU A 184 2.84 21.25 6.24
CA LEU A 184 3.95 22.15 5.88
C LEU A 184 5.30 21.65 6.38
N ASN A 185 5.30 20.91 7.50
CA ASN A 185 6.52 20.45 8.15
C ASN A 185 6.89 19.00 7.79
N PHE A 186 5.93 18.07 7.79
CA PHE A 186 6.14 16.67 7.40
C PHE A 186 6.17 16.48 5.88
N ARG A 187 5.53 17.37 5.10
CA ARG A 187 5.21 17.19 3.67
C ARG A 187 4.22 16.06 3.37
N TYR A 188 3.59 15.51 4.41
CA TYR A 188 2.47 14.59 4.35
C TYR A 188 1.60 14.73 5.61
N LEU A 189 0.41 14.15 5.61
CA LEU A 189 -0.48 14.11 6.78
C LEU A 189 -0.43 12.73 7.45
N PRO A 190 -0.11 12.65 8.76
CA PRO A 190 -0.04 11.39 9.47
C PRO A 190 -1.41 10.87 9.95
N GLY A 191 -1.60 9.55 9.89
CA GLY A 191 -2.74 8.87 10.48
C GLY A 191 -4.08 9.29 9.87
N GLU A 192 -5.04 9.62 10.72
CA GLU A 192 -6.41 9.98 10.34
C GLU A 192 -6.58 11.45 9.89
N ALA A 193 -5.52 12.26 9.97
CA ALA A 193 -5.61 13.70 9.73
C ALA A 193 -5.93 14.05 8.27
N THR A 194 -6.76 15.08 8.09
CA THR A 194 -7.06 15.70 6.78
C THR A 194 -6.86 17.21 6.89
N LEU A 195 -6.73 17.93 5.77
CA LEU A 195 -6.70 19.40 5.80
C LEU A 195 -8.04 20.04 6.21
N PHE A 196 -9.06 19.23 6.47
CA PHE A 196 -10.43 19.71 6.63
C PHE A 196 -10.94 19.37 8.03
N ARG A 197 -11.53 20.37 8.68
CA ARG A 197 -12.20 20.16 9.97
C ARG A 197 -13.33 19.15 9.81
N THR A 198 -13.65 18.45 10.91
CA THR A 198 -14.73 17.43 11.03
C THR A 198 -14.61 16.20 10.13
N VAL A 199 -13.59 16.13 9.26
CA VAL A 199 -13.34 14.99 8.38
C VAL A 199 -12.06 14.29 8.80
N ARG A 200 -12.16 12.98 9.04
CA ARG A 200 -11.01 12.12 9.28
C ARG A 200 -10.92 11.03 8.20
N GLN A 201 -9.71 10.55 7.96
CA GLN A 201 -9.51 9.35 7.15
C GLN A 201 -9.58 8.11 8.05
N LEU A 202 -10.23 7.04 7.61
CA LEU A 202 -10.21 5.75 8.33
C LEU A 202 -8.78 5.21 8.41
N ASP A 203 -8.38 4.68 9.55
CA ASP A 203 -7.07 4.05 9.73
C ASP A 203 -6.92 2.82 8.81
N PRO A 204 -5.68 2.46 8.40
CA PRO A 204 -5.41 1.16 7.80
C PRO A 204 -5.93 -0.01 8.67
N GLY A 205 -6.68 -0.92 8.05
CA GLY A 205 -7.31 -2.07 8.71
C GLY A 205 -8.42 -1.72 9.71
N GLU A 206 -8.94 -0.48 9.68
CA GLU A 206 -10.08 -0.07 10.50
C GLU A 206 -11.39 -0.56 9.88
N CYS A 207 -12.27 -1.07 10.74
CA CYS A 207 -13.68 -1.30 10.46
C CYS A 207 -14.49 -0.43 11.41
N LEU A 208 -15.13 0.63 10.93
CA LEU A 208 -16.00 1.48 11.74
C LEU A 208 -17.43 0.93 11.67
N GLU A 209 -17.93 0.45 12.80
CA GLU A 209 -19.32 0.02 12.97
C GLU A 209 -20.18 1.21 13.41
N TRP A 210 -21.35 1.35 12.81
CA TRP A 210 -22.39 2.28 13.25
C TRP A 210 -23.72 1.55 13.33
N ARG A 211 -24.49 1.84 14.38
CA ARG A 211 -25.82 1.27 14.62
C ARG A 211 -26.74 2.35 15.16
N ILE A 212 -27.99 2.29 14.74
CA ILE A 212 -29.08 3.14 15.24
C ILE A 212 -29.12 3.05 16.78
N GLY A 213 -29.16 4.22 17.44
CA GLY A 213 -29.22 4.36 18.89
C GLY A 213 -27.98 3.91 19.68
N SER A 214 -26.99 3.29 19.03
CA SER A 214 -25.75 2.81 19.69
C SER A 214 -24.50 3.62 19.29
N GLY A 215 -24.58 4.39 18.21
CA GLY A 215 -23.51 5.26 17.74
C GLY A 215 -22.33 4.50 17.10
N LEU A 216 -21.16 5.13 17.15
CA LEU A 216 -19.94 4.67 16.48
C LEU A 216 -19.06 3.77 17.35
N ARG A 217 -18.62 2.65 16.78
CA ARG A 217 -17.65 1.75 17.40
C ARG A 217 -16.51 1.39 16.43
N PRO A 218 -15.25 1.74 16.72
CA PRO A 218 -14.13 1.25 15.94
C PRO A 218 -13.87 -0.22 16.26
N LEU A 219 -13.77 -1.02 15.21
CA LEU A 219 -13.42 -2.44 15.21
C LEU A 219 -12.16 -2.64 14.35
N ARG A 220 -11.53 -3.79 14.49
CA ARG A 220 -10.38 -4.19 13.69
C ARG A 220 -10.56 -5.62 13.23
N PHE A 221 -10.14 -5.88 12.00
CA PHE A 221 -9.93 -7.22 11.50
C PHE A 221 -8.43 -7.47 11.42
N THR A 222 -8.02 -8.72 11.64
CA THR A 222 -6.61 -9.11 11.50
C THR A 222 -6.44 -9.81 10.17
N PRO A 223 -5.63 -9.27 9.23
CA PRO A 223 -5.32 -9.97 8.00
C PRO A 223 -4.69 -11.33 8.31
N ALA A 224 -5.12 -12.38 7.61
CA ALA A 224 -4.54 -13.70 7.72
C ALA A 224 -3.14 -13.70 7.09
N VAL A 225 -2.13 -13.27 7.85
CA VAL A 225 -0.71 -13.34 7.46
C VAL A 225 -0.13 -14.66 7.96
N ALA A 226 0.36 -15.49 7.05
CA ALA A 226 1.08 -16.70 7.43
C ALA A 226 2.47 -16.31 7.98
N ALA A 227 2.82 -16.76 9.19
CA ALA A 227 4.18 -16.63 9.71
C ALA A 227 5.12 -17.59 8.97
N ARG A 228 6.07 -17.08 8.16
CA ARG A 228 7.03 -17.91 7.42
C ARG A 228 8.36 -17.20 7.13
N ASP A 229 9.37 -18.02 6.91
CA ASP A 229 10.55 -17.74 6.08
C ASP A 229 10.05 -17.30 4.69
N VAL A 230 10.25 -16.03 4.34
CA VAL A 230 9.66 -15.43 3.13
C VAL A 230 10.60 -15.67 1.95
N ASP A 231 10.15 -16.49 1.01
CA ASP A 231 10.74 -16.52 -0.33
C ASP A 231 10.32 -15.24 -1.07
N LEU A 232 11.21 -14.24 -1.04
CA LEU A 232 10.91 -12.90 -1.53
C LEU A 232 10.60 -12.88 -3.03
N ASP A 233 11.36 -13.62 -3.82
CA ASP A 233 11.22 -13.63 -5.28
C ASP A 233 9.85 -14.20 -5.68
N ASN A 234 9.49 -15.36 -5.10
CA ASN A 234 8.20 -15.98 -5.35
C ASN A 234 7.03 -15.15 -4.80
N THR A 235 7.21 -14.49 -3.65
CA THR A 235 6.18 -13.62 -3.05
C THR A 235 5.90 -12.39 -3.91
N LEU A 236 6.95 -11.74 -4.43
CA LEU A 236 6.80 -10.59 -5.34
C LEU A 236 6.20 -11.02 -6.68
N ALA A 237 6.66 -12.14 -7.25
CA ALA A 237 6.11 -12.67 -8.51
C ALA A 237 4.62 -13.02 -8.36
N ASP A 238 4.21 -13.66 -7.27
CA ASP A 238 2.81 -13.95 -6.99
C ASP A 238 1.98 -12.68 -6.76
N SER A 239 2.53 -11.69 -6.06
CA SER A 239 1.88 -10.39 -5.88
C SER A 239 1.60 -9.73 -7.23
N VAL A 240 2.61 -9.61 -8.11
CA VAL A 240 2.45 -9.01 -9.44
C VAL A 240 1.44 -9.81 -10.28
N ARG A 241 1.51 -11.14 -10.26
CA ARG A 241 0.54 -12.00 -10.96
C ARG A 241 -0.89 -11.72 -10.51
N ALA A 242 -1.12 -11.61 -9.21
CA ALA A 242 -2.45 -11.38 -8.65
C ALA A 242 -3.01 -9.98 -9.01
N HIS A 243 -2.14 -8.96 -9.13
CA HIS A 243 -2.54 -7.62 -9.55
C HIS A 243 -2.77 -7.46 -11.06
N LEU A 244 -2.45 -8.49 -11.87
CA LEU A 244 -2.75 -8.53 -13.31
C LEU A 244 -4.10 -9.17 -13.62
N ILE A 245 -4.84 -9.64 -12.61
CA ILE A 245 -6.17 -10.23 -12.80
C ILE A 245 -7.18 -9.10 -13.08
N ALA A 246 -7.49 -8.89 -14.36
CA ALA A 246 -8.52 -7.96 -14.83
C ALA A 246 -9.06 -8.41 -16.21
N ASP A 247 -10.29 -8.01 -16.54
CA ASP A 247 -10.92 -8.23 -17.86
C ASP A 247 -10.55 -7.14 -18.88
N VAL A 248 -9.71 -6.19 -18.46
CA VAL A 248 -9.16 -5.10 -19.29
C VAL A 248 -7.63 -5.14 -19.26
N PRO A 249 -6.95 -4.58 -20.27
CA PRO A 249 -5.50 -4.45 -20.22
C PRO A 249 -5.03 -3.74 -18.95
N VAL A 250 -3.91 -4.20 -18.38
CA VAL A 250 -3.20 -3.57 -17.27
C VAL A 250 -1.83 -3.14 -17.77
N GLY A 251 -1.42 -1.91 -17.48
CA GLY A 251 -0.10 -1.38 -17.82
C GLY A 251 0.82 -1.27 -16.61
N CYS A 252 2.01 -0.70 -16.79
CA CYS A 252 2.94 -0.38 -15.71
C CYS A 252 3.43 1.06 -15.83
N TYR A 253 3.53 1.76 -14.71
CA TYR A 253 4.42 2.91 -14.63
C TYR A 253 5.87 2.43 -14.62
N LEU A 254 6.71 3.09 -15.40
CA LEU A 254 8.13 2.78 -15.50
C LEU A 254 8.95 4.03 -15.28
N SER A 255 9.72 4.03 -14.20
CA SER A 255 10.74 5.04 -13.91
C SER A 255 12.14 4.45 -14.15
N GLY A 256 13.18 5.27 -13.98
CA GLY A 256 14.56 4.80 -13.96
C GLY A 256 14.93 4.00 -12.71
N GLY A 257 14.00 3.84 -11.75
CA GLY A 257 14.22 3.19 -10.46
C GLY A 257 14.15 1.66 -10.50
N VAL A 258 14.74 1.03 -9.49
CA VAL A 258 14.77 -0.43 -9.35
C VAL A 258 13.38 -1.04 -9.13
N ASP A 259 12.53 -0.37 -8.35
CA ASP A 259 11.21 -0.91 -7.98
C ASP A 259 10.27 -1.01 -9.18
N SER A 260 10.12 0.07 -9.95
CA SER A 260 9.26 0.08 -11.14
C SER A 260 9.81 -0.82 -12.24
N GLY A 261 11.14 -0.89 -12.41
CA GLY A 261 11.79 -1.82 -13.31
C GLY A 261 11.55 -3.28 -12.95
N LEU A 262 11.62 -3.63 -11.65
CA LEU A 262 11.33 -4.97 -11.15
C LEU A 262 9.86 -5.35 -11.36
N ILE A 263 8.92 -4.45 -11.04
CA ILE A 263 7.49 -4.67 -11.28
C ILE A 263 7.21 -4.90 -12.77
N ALA A 264 7.79 -4.09 -13.66
CA ALA A 264 7.63 -4.26 -15.11
C ALA A 264 8.25 -5.59 -15.61
N ALA A 265 9.41 -5.98 -15.08
CA ALA A 265 10.07 -7.24 -15.42
C ALA A 265 9.24 -8.47 -14.98
N LEU A 266 8.66 -8.44 -13.78
CA LEU A 266 7.77 -9.48 -13.28
C LEU A 266 6.45 -9.50 -14.06
N ALA A 267 5.87 -8.33 -14.35
CA ALA A 267 4.61 -8.23 -15.08
C ALA A 267 4.74 -8.81 -16.50
N ARG A 268 5.88 -8.58 -17.15
CA ARG A 268 6.20 -9.16 -18.46
C ARG A 268 6.11 -10.68 -18.50
N GLN A 269 6.42 -11.38 -17.41
CA GLN A 269 6.37 -12.85 -17.37
C GLN A 269 4.95 -13.38 -17.59
N TYR A 270 3.94 -12.61 -17.19
CA TYR A 270 2.53 -12.96 -17.31
C TYR A 270 1.82 -12.21 -18.45
N SER A 271 2.32 -11.02 -18.79
CA SER A 271 1.83 -10.18 -19.89
C SER A 271 3.01 -9.68 -20.75
N PRO A 272 3.45 -10.46 -21.77
CA PRO A 272 4.68 -10.19 -22.51
C PRO A 272 4.72 -8.84 -23.26
N GLN A 273 3.56 -8.22 -23.49
CA GLN A 273 3.40 -6.93 -24.19
C GLN A 273 2.79 -5.87 -23.27
N VAL A 274 3.00 -5.98 -21.96
CA VAL A 274 2.53 -4.98 -20.99
C VAL A 274 3.01 -3.58 -21.40
N SER A 275 2.06 -2.66 -21.55
CA SER A 275 2.37 -1.28 -21.91
C SER A 275 3.00 -0.57 -20.73
N THR A 276 4.11 0.11 -20.96
CA THR A 276 4.80 0.92 -19.94
C THR A 276 4.66 2.40 -20.24
N PHE A 277 4.56 3.21 -19.19
CA PHE A 277 4.38 4.67 -19.29
C PHE A 277 5.45 5.39 -18.47
N THR A 278 6.06 6.40 -19.07
CA THR A 278 7.13 7.19 -18.46
C THR A 278 6.86 8.67 -18.70
N LEU A 279 7.05 9.50 -17.67
CA LEU A 279 7.00 10.95 -17.79
C LEU A 279 8.42 11.52 -17.80
N MET A 280 8.71 12.41 -18.74
CA MET A 280 9.97 13.13 -18.87
C MET A 280 9.83 14.50 -18.22
N VAL A 281 10.47 14.67 -17.07
CA VAL A 281 10.35 15.87 -16.22
C VAL A 281 11.61 16.74 -16.21
N GLY A 282 12.66 16.32 -16.94
CA GLY A 282 13.91 17.07 -17.05
C GLY A 282 14.90 16.89 -15.89
N ASP A 283 14.68 15.88 -15.03
CA ASP A 283 15.53 15.61 -13.86
C ASP A 283 16.99 15.26 -14.22
N ASP A 284 17.91 15.52 -13.28
CA ASP A 284 19.31 15.08 -13.31
C ASP A 284 19.61 14.20 -12.07
N PRO A 285 19.93 12.89 -12.23
CA PRO A 285 20.07 12.17 -13.49
C PRO A 285 18.73 11.98 -14.22
N ASN A 286 18.78 11.97 -15.55
CA ASN A 286 17.59 11.86 -16.41
C ASN A 286 16.93 10.48 -16.27
N GLU A 287 15.93 10.41 -15.39
CA GLU A 287 15.19 9.18 -15.10
C GLU A 287 14.51 8.59 -16.34
N ALA A 288 14.06 9.44 -17.27
CA ALA A 288 13.39 8.99 -18.49
C ALA A 288 14.33 8.22 -19.43
N ARG A 289 15.62 8.61 -19.51
CA ARG A 289 16.62 7.84 -20.27
C ARG A 289 16.83 6.46 -19.66
N ASN A 290 16.90 6.37 -18.34
CA ASN A 290 17.03 5.09 -17.63
C ASN A 290 15.79 4.22 -17.82
N ALA A 291 14.58 4.79 -17.73
CA ALA A 291 13.33 4.09 -18.01
C ALA A 291 13.28 3.55 -19.46
N ALA A 292 13.69 4.36 -20.45
CA ALA A 292 13.78 3.95 -21.84
C ALA A 292 14.76 2.80 -22.05
N GLN A 293 15.91 2.83 -21.35
CA GLN A 293 16.87 1.74 -21.38
C GLN A 293 16.29 0.46 -20.77
N THR A 294 15.63 0.56 -19.60
CA THR A 294 14.95 -0.56 -18.96
C THR A 294 13.89 -1.17 -19.88
N ALA A 295 13.06 -0.34 -20.51
CA ALA A 295 12.06 -0.82 -21.48
C ALA A 295 12.69 -1.55 -22.67
N ARG A 296 13.82 -1.07 -23.21
CA ARG A 296 14.56 -1.75 -24.29
C ARG A 296 15.12 -3.09 -23.85
N ILE A 297 15.72 -3.15 -22.66
CA ILE A 297 16.25 -4.40 -22.08
C ILE A 297 15.13 -5.43 -21.91
N LEU A 298 13.96 -4.98 -21.43
CA LEU A 298 12.79 -5.83 -21.24
C LEU A 298 11.99 -6.06 -22.54
N ALA A 299 12.35 -5.42 -23.66
CA ALA A 299 11.60 -5.44 -24.91
C ALA A 299 10.10 -5.09 -24.73
N LEU A 300 9.80 -4.10 -23.90
CA LEU A 300 8.43 -3.65 -23.60
C LEU A 300 8.08 -2.37 -24.36
N PRO A 301 6.82 -2.21 -24.83
CA PRO A 301 6.33 -0.95 -25.35
C PRO A 301 6.41 0.13 -24.27
N ASN A 302 7.05 1.26 -24.57
CA ASN A 302 7.17 2.39 -23.65
C ASN A 302 6.65 3.67 -24.30
N THR A 303 5.56 4.19 -23.74
CA THR A 303 4.98 5.47 -24.15
C THR A 303 5.51 6.56 -23.23
N GLN A 304 6.09 7.60 -23.82
CA GLN A 304 6.69 8.71 -23.08
C GLN A 304 5.92 10.00 -23.36
N ALA A 305 5.83 10.87 -22.35
CA ALA A 305 5.36 12.24 -22.50
C ALA A 305 6.30 13.20 -21.79
N GLU A 306 6.42 14.43 -22.31
CA GLU A 306 7.18 15.50 -21.66
C GLU A 306 6.26 16.33 -20.77
N LEU A 307 6.80 16.82 -19.65
CA LEU A 307 6.12 17.80 -18.81
C LEU A 307 6.41 19.21 -19.36
N GLY A 308 5.38 19.90 -19.84
CA GLY A 308 5.50 21.25 -20.40
C GLY A 308 5.73 22.35 -19.35
N ALA A 309 6.08 23.56 -19.81
CA ALA A 309 6.30 24.71 -18.93
C ALA A 309 5.02 25.30 -18.33
N ASP A 310 3.86 25.17 -19.01
CA ASP A 310 2.58 25.75 -18.60
C ASP A 310 1.78 24.88 -17.61
N GLU A 311 2.41 23.85 -17.06
CA GLU A 311 1.75 22.83 -16.25
C GLU A 311 1.20 23.36 -14.92
N VAL A 312 1.70 24.51 -14.46
CA VAL A 312 1.18 25.24 -13.31
C VAL A 312 -0.30 25.60 -13.48
N GLN A 313 -0.78 25.81 -14.71
CA GLN A 313 -2.19 26.11 -14.98
C GLN A 313 -3.11 24.93 -14.63
N SER A 314 -2.58 23.70 -14.61
CA SER A 314 -3.33 22.51 -14.20
C SER A 314 -3.49 22.39 -12.67
N LEU A 315 -2.72 23.16 -11.90
CA LEU A 315 -2.63 23.01 -10.45
C LEU A 315 -3.98 23.07 -9.72
N PRO A 316 -4.92 23.99 -10.04
CA PRO A 316 -6.26 23.97 -9.42
C PRO A 316 -7.00 22.65 -9.64
N ARG A 317 -6.93 22.09 -10.86
CA ARG A 317 -7.54 20.80 -11.20
C ARG A 317 -6.83 19.64 -10.50
N VAL A 318 -5.50 19.68 -10.41
CA VAL A 318 -4.73 18.68 -9.67
C VAL A 318 -5.12 18.70 -8.19
N LEU A 319 -5.13 19.88 -7.56
CA LEU A 319 -5.50 20.07 -6.16
C LEU A 319 -6.93 19.61 -5.88
N TRP A 320 -7.86 19.84 -6.80
CA TRP A 320 -9.23 19.31 -6.71
C TRP A 320 -9.28 17.78 -6.60
N HIS A 321 -8.38 17.07 -7.29
CA HIS A 321 -8.31 15.61 -7.25
C HIS A 321 -7.49 15.06 -6.08
N VAL A 322 -6.38 15.71 -5.71
CA VAL A 322 -5.51 15.22 -4.63
C VAL A 322 -5.97 15.64 -3.24
N GLU A 323 -6.78 16.71 -3.15
CA GLU A 323 -7.37 17.32 -1.95
C GLU A 323 -6.38 17.81 -0.88
N THR A 324 -5.10 17.48 -1.06
CA THR A 324 -3.97 17.84 -0.21
C THR A 324 -2.77 18.11 -1.13
N PRO A 325 -2.02 19.22 -0.97
CA PRO A 325 -0.77 19.46 -1.66
C PRO A 325 0.21 18.29 -1.46
N LYS A 326 0.71 17.71 -2.55
CA LYS A 326 1.65 16.59 -2.53
C LYS A 326 2.84 16.87 -3.44
N VAL A 327 4.01 16.44 -3.00
CA VAL A 327 5.19 16.41 -3.86
C VAL A 327 4.89 15.49 -5.05
N ASN A 328 5.29 15.93 -6.24
CA ASN A 328 5.09 15.21 -7.51
C ASN A 328 3.63 15.01 -7.96
N ALA A 329 2.67 15.78 -7.41
CA ALA A 329 1.24 15.63 -7.76
C ALA A 329 0.94 15.89 -9.24
N ILE A 330 1.55 16.92 -9.84
CA ILE A 330 1.37 17.27 -11.26
C ILE A 330 1.93 16.15 -12.14
N GLN A 331 3.11 15.63 -11.81
CA GLN A 331 3.76 14.54 -12.53
C GLN A 331 2.87 13.30 -12.55
N LEU A 332 2.37 12.88 -11.38
CA LEU A 332 1.48 11.72 -11.29
C LEU A 332 0.17 11.95 -12.05
N PHE A 333 -0.37 13.17 -12.00
CA PHE A 333 -1.58 13.53 -12.74
C PHE A 333 -1.40 13.37 -14.26
N ARG A 334 -0.31 13.93 -14.82
CA ARG A 334 -0.01 13.79 -16.25
C ARG A 334 0.34 12.38 -16.66
N LEU A 335 1.05 11.65 -15.81
CA LEU A 335 1.34 10.25 -16.05
C LEU A 335 0.06 9.39 -16.07
N ALA A 336 -0.91 9.69 -15.21
CA ALA A 336 -2.22 9.04 -15.23
C ALA A 336 -3.03 9.40 -16.49
N GLU A 337 -3.02 10.66 -16.93
CA GLU A 337 -3.64 11.08 -18.20
C GLU A 337 -3.02 10.34 -19.39
N LEU A 338 -1.68 10.21 -19.43
CA LEU A 338 -0.97 9.44 -20.46
C LEU A 338 -1.40 7.96 -20.46
N ALA A 339 -1.39 7.30 -19.29
CA ALA A 339 -1.77 5.90 -19.19
C ALA A 339 -3.23 5.66 -19.59
N ARG A 340 -4.13 6.60 -19.27
CA ARG A 340 -5.57 6.50 -19.58
C ARG A 340 -5.87 6.40 -21.07
N THR A 341 -4.95 6.85 -21.94
CA THR A 341 -5.07 6.73 -23.40
C THR A 341 -5.00 5.28 -23.90
N ARG A 342 -4.46 4.35 -23.09
CA ARG A 342 -4.23 2.95 -23.47
C ARG A 342 -4.84 1.95 -22.50
N THR A 343 -4.91 2.26 -21.21
CA THR A 343 -5.34 1.33 -20.17
C THR A 343 -6.20 2.02 -19.11
N LYS A 344 -7.05 1.23 -18.43
CA LYS A 344 -7.80 1.68 -17.25
C LYS A 344 -7.06 1.42 -15.93
N ALA A 345 -6.07 0.53 -15.94
CA ALA A 345 -5.34 0.09 -14.76
C ALA A 345 -3.84 0.03 -15.02
N VAL A 346 -3.06 0.37 -13.99
CA VAL A 346 -1.60 0.41 -14.05
C VAL A 346 -1.00 -0.06 -12.73
N LEU A 347 0.06 -0.85 -12.83
CA LEU A 347 0.91 -1.23 -11.70
C LEU A 347 1.95 -0.15 -11.43
N SER A 348 2.32 0.00 -10.16
CA SER A 348 3.32 0.95 -9.69
C SER A 348 4.30 0.26 -8.74
N GLY A 349 5.54 0.74 -8.69
CA GLY A 349 6.57 0.31 -7.73
C GLY A 349 6.51 1.02 -6.37
N LEU A 350 5.50 1.86 -6.13
CA LEU A 350 5.33 2.54 -4.84
C LEU A 350 5.20 1.53 -3.69
N GLY A 351 5.81 1.84 -2.54
CA GLY A 351 5.89 0.95 -1.39
C GLY A 351 7.23 0.21 -1.25
N GLY A 352 8.05 0.18 -2.32
CA GLY A 352 9.36 -0.49 -2.31
C GLY A 352 10.31 0.15 -1.30
N ASP A 353 10.50 1.47 -1.38
CA ASP A 353 11.37 2.20 -0.45
C ASP A 353 10.92 2.08 1.01
N GLU A 354 9.61 2.07 1.29
CA GLU A 354 9.05 1.89 2.64
C GLU A 354 9.32 0.49 3.18
N LEU A 355 9.13 -0.55 2.34
CA LEU A 355 9.28 -1.94 2.75
C LEU A 355 10.75 -2.35 2.93
N PHE A 356 11.64 -1.86 2.06
CA PHE A 356 13.06 -2.23 2.04
C PHE A 356 13.99 -1.15 2.59
N ALA A 357 13.44 -0.10 3.19
CA ALA A 357 14.18 1.04 3.71
C ALA A 357 15.13 1.69 2.67
N GLY A 358 14.65 1.88 1.43
CA GLY A 358 15.44 2.33 0.29
C GLY A 358 15.89 3.80 0.32
N TYR A 359 15.20 4.66 1.08
CA TYR A 359 15.55 6.08 1.21
C TYR A 359 16.96 6.32 1.76
N ASN A 360 17.68 7.33 1.23
CA ASN A 360 19.03 7.69 1.68
C ASN A 360 19.12 8.02 3.17
N ALA A 361 18.06 8.62 3.75
CA ALA A 361 18.00 8.90 5.18
C ALA A 361 18.09 7.62 6.03
N HIS A 362 17.51 6.50 5.57
CA HIS A 362 17.59 5.22 6.29
C HIS A 362 19.01 4.70 6.40
N LYS A 363 19.86 4.90 5.37
CA LYS A 363 21.29 4.56 5.44
C LYS A 363 22.00 5.34 6.54
N ILE A 364 21.69 6.63 6.67
CA ILE A 364 22.24 7.49 7.72
C ILE A 364 21.74 7.02 9.09
N PHE A 365 20.44 6.75 9.25
CA PHE A 365 19.89 6.26 10.52
C PHE A 365 20.47 4.91 10.92
N GLN A 366 20.64 3.97 9.98
CA GLN A 366 21.29 2.68 10.25
C GLN A 366 22.75 2.84 10.66
N LEU A 367 23.50 3.75 10.03
CA LEU A 367 24.87 4.06 10.40
C LEU A 367 24.95 4.66 11.80
N MET A 368 24.07 5.61 12.12
CA MET A 368 24.03 6.29 13.41
C MET A 368 23.51 5.39 14.54
N ALA A 369 22.61 4.45 14.26
CA ALA A 369 22.12 3.47 15.24
C ALA A 369 23.22 2.52 15.73
N ARG A 370 24.31 2.37 14.97
CA ARG A 370 25.49 1.58 15.38
C ARG A 370 26.39 2.34 16.37
N LEU A 371 26.18 3.63 16.58
CA LEU A 371 26.93 4.41 17.57
C LEU A 371 26.31 4.19 18.96
N PRO A 372 27.11 3.81 19.98
CA PRO A 372 26.58 3.59 21.31
C PRO A 372 26.07 4.89 21.92
N VAL A 373 24.79 4.91 22.34
CA VAL A 373 24.12 6.06 23.00
C VAL A 373 24.93 6.62 24.19
N ARG A 374 25.77 5.79 24.83
CA ARG A 374 26.67 6.22 25.92
C ARG A 374 27.76 7.20 25.45
N ALA A 375 28.19 7.13 24.19
CA ALA A 375 29.19 8.03 23.62
C ALA A 375 28.62 9.42 23.27
N THR A 376 27.30 9.53 23.06
CA THR A 376 26.65 10.79 22.64
C THR A 376 26.05 11.58 23.80
N ARG A 377 25.76 10.92 24.93
CA ARG A 377 25.24 11.54 26.17
C ARG A 377 26.05 12.71 26.74
N PRO A 378 27.39 12.66 26.87
CA PRO A 378 28.15 13.79 27.44
C PRO A 378 28.10 15.04 26.55
N ILE A 379 28.09 14.85 25.23
CA ILE A 379 27.93 15.93 24.25
C ILE A 379 26.53 16.55 24.36
N ALA A 380 25.49 15.72 24.44
CA ALA A 380 24.12 16.16 24.64
C ALA A 380 23.93 16.96 25.96
N ASN A 381 24.57 16.52 27.05
CA ASN A 381 24.52 17.20 28.35
C ASN A 381 25.26 18.55 28.33
N LEU A 382 26.40 18.64 27.65
CA LEU A 382 27.13 19.90 27.49
C LEU A 382 26.32 20.93 26.68
N LEU A 383 25.77 20.51 25.55
CA LEU A 383 24.97 21.38 24.66
C LEU A 383 23.64 21.79 25.30
N SER A 384 23.02 20.93 26.10
CA SER A 384 21.80 21.28 26.85
C SER A 384 22.06 22.28 27.98
N GLY A 385 23.25 22.29 28.59
CA GLY A 385 23.66 23.31 29.56
C GLY A 385 23.83 24.71 28.95
N MET A 386 24.25 24.79 27.68
CA MET A 386 24.37 26.04 26.93
C MET A 386 23.02 26.67 26.56
N ARG A 387 21.90 25.93 26.68
CA ARG A 387 20.54 26.44 26.40
C ARG A 387 20.08 27.55 27.36
N ARG A 388 20.69 27.68 28.54
CA ARG A 388 20.28 28.66 29.58
C ARG A 388 20.45 30.13 29.16
N PHE A 389 21.02 30.41 27.98
CA PHE A 389 21.38 31.75 27.53
C PHE A 389 20.63 32.23 26.26
N SER A 390 19.70 31.46 25.71
CA SER A 390 18.92 31.87 24.53
C SER A 390 17.49 32.26 24.90
N THR A 391 17.04 33.42 24.41
CA THR A 391 15.73 34.03 24.70
C THR A 391 14.77 34.01 23.50
N THR A 392 15.19 33.45 22.35
CA THR A 392 14.46 33.49 21.08
C THR A 392 14.17 32.08 20.54
N GLN A 393 12.90 31.65 20.63
CA GLN A 393 12.41 30.28 20.35
C GLN A 393 12.67 29.72 18.93
N PHE A 394 13.21 30.49 17.99
CA PHE A 394 13.23 30.12 16.57
C PHE A 394 14.60 30.22 15.89
N GLU A 395 15.69 30.49 16.60
CA GLU A 395 17.01 30.52 15.98
C GLU A 395 17.49 29.11 15.56
N GLU A 396 18.06 28.99 14.36
CA GLU A 396 18.65 27.74 13.85
C GLU A 396 19.72 27.17 14.79
N ARG A 397 20.45 28.06 15.48
CA ARG A 397 21.44 27.71 16.49
C ARG A 397 20.83 27.01 17.69
N GLU A 398 19.69 27.49 18.18
CA GLU A 398 18.99 26.84 19.29
C GLU A 398 18.47 25.47 18.87
N ARG A 399 17.91 25.35 17.67
CA ARG A 399 17.48 24.06 17.11
C ARG A 399 18.63 23.08 16.97
N ALA A 400 19.79 23.52 16.47
CA ALA A 400 20.98 22.69 16.40
C ALA A 400 21.42 22.19 17.80
N LEU A 401 21.38 23.07 18.81
CA LEU A 401 21.66 22.70 20.21
C LEU A 401 20.62 21.73 20.77
N GLN A 402 19.33 21.92 20.46
CA GLN A 402 18.24 21.03 20.89
C GLN A 402 18.34 19.65 20.23
N MET A 403 18.68 19.60 18.94
CA MET A 403 18.96 18.35 18.22
C MET A 403 20.20 17.66 18.81
N GLY A 404 21.26 18.42 19.07
CA GLY A 404 22.48 17.94 19.74
C GLY A 404 22.19 17.36 21.14
N GLY A 405 21.32 18.02 21.91
CA GLY A 405 20.83 17.55 23.20
C GLY A 405 19.90 16.35 23.14
N ALA A 406 19.34 16.04 21.96
CA ALA A 406 18.46 14.91 21.72
C ALA A 406 19.16 13.73 21.00
N ILE A 407 20.49 13.77 20.79
CA ILE A 407 21.21 12.68 20.13
C ILE A 407 21.02 11.37 20.93
N GLY A 408 20.39 10.39 20.30
CA GLY A 408 19.96 9.13 20.92
C GLY A 408 18.44 9.00 21.07
N ASP A 409 17.69 10.09 20.92
CA ASP A 409 16.23 10.15 20.77
C ASP A 409 15.91 10.65 19.35
N TRP A 410 16.13 9.77 18.36
CA TRP A 410 15.99 10.11 16.94
C TRP A 410 14.60 10.62 16.53
N PRO A 411 13.47 10.11 17.07
CA PRO A 411 12.16 10.72 16.83
C PRO A 411 12.12 12.19 17.23
N ARG A 412 12.71 12.56 18.37
CA ARG A 412 12.79 13.96 18.80
C ARG A 412 13.73 14.79 17.93
N VAL A 413 14.90 14.27 17.57
CA VAL A 413 15.83 14.94 16.64
C VAL A 413 15.13 15.23 15.31
N TYR A 414 14.38 14.26 14.79
CA TYR A 414 13.63 14.42 13.54
C TYR A 414 12.49 15.43 13.68
N ALA A 415 11.72 15.40 14.77
CA ALA A 415 10.65 16.37 15.02
C ALA A 415 11.17 17.81 15.15
N LEU A 416 12.34 17.99 15.77
CA LEU A 416 13.04 19.28 15.86
C LEU A 416 13.56 19.75 14.50
N LEU A 417 14.18 18.84 13.72
CA LEU A 417 14.63 19.13 12.36
C LEU A 417 13.50 19.62 11.46
N ARG A 418 12.29 19.07 11.66
CA ARG A 418 11.11 19.40 10.87
C ARG A 418 10.28 20.56 11.44
N ASN A 419 10.68 21.23 12.54
CA ASN A 419 9.92 22.31 13.21
C ASN A 419 8.52 21.92 13.71
N ILE A 420 8.29 20.63 13.92
CA ILE A 420 6.99 20.06 14.31
C ILE A 420 6.80 20.14 15.83
N TRP A 421 7.91 20.33 16.53
CA TRP A 421 7.92 20.56 17.96
C TRP A 421 7.19 21.85 18.36
N ASP A 422 6.85 22.74 17.43
CA ASP A 422 6.18 24.00 17.74
C ASP A 422 4.66 23.94 17.81
N ASP A 423 4.06 22.84 17.35
CA ASP A 423 2.63 22.60 17.52
C ASP A 423 2.27 22.29 18.99
N PRO A 424 1.39 23.08 19.63
CA PRO A 424 1.02 22.88 21.03
C PRO A 424 0.34 21.53 21.33
N THR A 425 -0.25 20.89 20.33
CA THR A 425 -0.88 19.57 20.44
C THR A 425 0.17 18.48 20.36
N LEU A 426 1.13 18.55 19.42
CA LEU A 426 2.21 17.59 19.26
C LEU A 426 3.25 17.64 20.38
N ARG A 427 3.49 18.83 20.97
CA ARG A 427 4.26 18.96 22.23
C ARG A 427 3.70 18.07 23.35
N ARG A 428 2.37 17.89 23.41
CA ARG A 428 1.71 17.01 24.40
C ARG A 428 1.84 15.53 24.05
N TRP A 429 1.98 15.20 22.77
CA TRP A 429 2.10 13.81 22.30
C TRP A 429 3.49 13.23 22.59
N SER A 430 4.53 14.06 22.63
CA SER A 430 5.93 13.67 22.91
C SER A 430 6.37 13.85 24.37
N ALA A 431 5.58 14.55 25.20
CA ALA A 431 5.79 14.62 26.66
C ALA A 431 5.59 13.26 27.37
N ARG A 432 5.01 12.29 26.65
CA ARG A 432 5.08 10.86 26.99
C ARG A 432 6.17 10.25 26.10
N PRO A 433 7.04 9.38 26.64
CA PRO A 433 8.05 8.73 25.82
C PRO A 433 7.41 8.21 24.53
N PHE A 434 7.98 8.52 23.37
CA PHE A 434 7.54 7.93 22.10
C PHE A 434 7.56 6.38 22.19
N THR A 435 8.44 5.86 23.06
CA THR A 435 8.48 4.46 23.48
C THR A 435 7.22 4.00 24.22
N ALA A 436 6.40 4.83 24.87
CA ALA A 436 5.18 4.38 25.56
C ALA A 436 3.99 4.12 24.61
N ARG A 437 3.99 4.72 23.42
CA ARG A 437 3.02 4.41 22.34
C ARG A 437 3.56 3.32 21.41
N CYS A 438 4.86 3.29 21.13
CA CYS A 438 5.50 2.19 20.39
C CYS A 438 5.77 0.93 21.24
N SER A 439 5.80 1.00 22.57
CA SER A 439 5.88 -0.18 23.45
C SER A 439 4.58 -0.98 23.48
N ARG A 440 3.47 -0.36 23.04
CA ARG A 440 2.22 -1.07 22.73
C ARG A 440 2.15 -1.52 21.26
N GLY A 441 3.23 -1.35 20.49
CA GLY A 441 3.30 -1.65 19.05
C GLY A 441 4.70 -2.10 18.61
N GLY A 442 5.13 -3.25 19.13
CA GLY A 442 6.03 -4.28 18.58
C GLY A 442 7.27 -4.00 17.72
N ALA A 443 7.33 -2.98 16.87
CA ALA A 443 8.29 -2.96 15.75
C ALA A 443 9.78 -2.89 16.19
N TRP A 444 10.11 -2.02 17.15
CA TRP A 444 11.50 -1.88 17.62
C TRP A 444 11.90 -2.90 18.69
N ALA A 445 10.95 -3.36 19.50
CA ALA A 445 11.22 -4.38 20.52
C ALA A 445 11.40 -5.78 19.89
N LEU A 446 10.82 -6.03 18.71
CA LEU A 446 11.09 -7.25 17.93
C LEU A 446 12.52 -7.26 17.38
N ALA A 447 13.05 -6.12 16.92
CA ALA A 447 14.42 -6.03 16.41
C ALA A 447 15.47 -6.33 17.49
N GLU A 448 15.20 -5.94 18.75
CA GLU A 448 16.11 -6.24 19.88
C GLU A 448 15.92 -7.65 20.46
N ARG A 449 14.69 -8.20 20.46
CA ARG A 449 14.42 -9.55 20.99
C ARG A 449 14.71 -10.69 20.02
N SER A 450 14.77 -10.41 18.71
CA SER A 450 15.02 -11.43 17.68
C SER A 450 16.48 -11.84 17.57
N GLY A 451 17.40 -11.26 18.36
CA GLY A 451 18.81 -11.63 18.28
C GLY A 451 19.40 -11.44 16.88
N ALA A 452 18.74 -10.63 16.03
CA ALA A 452 19.22 -10.25 14.72
C ALA A 452 20.31 -9.18 14.91
N ALA A 453 21.45 -9.62 15.44
CA ALA A 453 22.71 -9.08 14.99
C ALA A 453 22.62 -8.97 13.47
N CYS A 454 22.92 -7.78 12.97
CA CYS A 454 23.01 -7.43 11.57
C CYS A 454 23.81 -8.50 10.79
N GLY A 455 23.11 -9.55 10.39
CA GLY A 455 23.58 -10.58 9.51
C GLY A 455 23.30 -10.09 8.11
N ILE A 456 24.18 -9.22 7.61
CA ILE A 456 24.40 -9.11 6.18
C ILE A 456 24.79 -10.51 5.76
N ALA A 457 23.80 -11.29 5.30
CA ALA A 457 24.04 -12.55 4.65
C ALA A 457 24.99 -12.24 3.50
N ARG A 458 26.20 -12.81 3.55
CA ARG A 458 27.09 -12.84 2.40
C ARG A 458 26.30 -13.50 1.28
N ILE A 459 25.85 -12.69 0.32
CA ILE A 459 25.40 -13.15 -0.98
C ILE A 459 26.60 -13.89 -1.59
N ARG A 460 26.64 -15.22 -1.42
CA ARG A 460 27.47 -16.06 -2.26
C ARG A 460 26.73 -16.17 -3.58
N VAL A 461 27.21 -15.42 -4.57
CA VAL A 461 26.91 -15.69 -5.98
C VAL A 461 27.40 -17.12 -6.25
N ALA A 462 26.47 -18.07 -6.34
CA ALA A 462 26.79 -19.40 -6.82
C ALA A 462 27.02 -19.30 -8.34
N GLN A 463 28.29 -19.23 -8.74
CA GLN A 463 28.66 -19.60 -10.10
C GLN A 463 28.31 -21.07 -10.29
N GLN A 464 27.42 -21.34 -11.25
CA GLN A 464 27.24 -22.66 -11.82
C GLN A 464 28.54 -23.05 -12.52
N ASP A 465 29.23 -24.07 -12.01
CA ASP A 465 30.15 -24.87 -12.83
C ASP A 465 29.66 -26.31 -12.85
N GLY A 466 29.54 -26.83 -14.07
CA GLY A 466 28.86 -28.05 -14.42
C GLY A 466 29.47 -29.31 -13.81
N GLN A 467 28.59 -30.26 -13.57
CA GLN A 467 28.92 -31.65 -13.26
C GLN A 467 29.86 -32.26 -14.30
N ARG A 468 30.95 -32.86 -13.84
CA ARG A 468 31.39 -34.17 -14.34
C ARG A 468 31.65 -35.11 -13.17
N SER A 469 30.99 -36.25 -13.27
CA SER A 469 30.97 -37.41 -12.39
C SER A 469 32.28 -38.19 -12.42
N ALA A 470 32.68 -38.76 -11.27
CA ALA A 470 33.08 -40.18 -11.11
C ALA A 470 33.52 -40.50 -9.66
N VAL A 471 32.66 -41.25 -8.96
CA VAL A 471 32.90 -42.53 -8.26
C VAL A 471 34.26 -42.81 -7.55
N ALA A 472 34.12 -43.00 -6.23
CA ALA A 472 34.75 -43.94 -5.30
C ALA A 472 36.26 -43.89 -4.97
N GLY A 473 36.53 -43.92 -3.66
CA GLY A 473 37.60 -44.73 -3.07
C GLY A 473 38.49 -44.07 -2.02
N GLY A 474 38.31 -44.46 -0.75
CA GLY A 474 39.44 -44.84 0.11
C GLY A 474 40.28 -43.76 0.79
N SER A 475 39.92 -43.46 2.04
CA SER A 475 40.76 -43.44 3.25
C SER A 475 42.29 -43.16 3.22
N ARG A 476 42.68 -42.30 4.20
CA ARG A 476 43.92 -42.27 5.03
C ARG A 476 45.14 -41.41 4.62
N GLN A 477 45.45 -40.53 5.58
CA GLN A 477 46.76 -40.19 6.21
C GLN A 477 47.84 -39.39 5.48
N HIS A 478 48.21 -38.30 6.19
CA HIS A 478 49.54 -37.74 6.47
C HIS A 478 50.47 -37.23 5.34
N GLY A 479 51.00 -36.01 5.56
CA GLY A 479 52.43 -35.74 5.31
C GLY A 479 52.78 -34.54 4.42
N ARG A 480 53.12 -33.42 5.08
CA ARG A 480 54.23 -32.46 4.82
C ARG A 480 54.73 -32.15 3.38
N ARG A 481 54.82 -30.82 3.16
CA ARG A 481 55.91 -29.99 2.58
C ARG A 481 56.21 -29.98 1.06
N ALA A 482 56.08 -28.75 0.54
CA ALA A 482 57.03 -27.96 -0.26
C ALA A 482 57.33 -28.32 -1.73
N GLY A 483 57.38 -27.27 -2.58
CA GLY A 483 58.02 -27.28 -3.90
C GLY A 483 57.20 -26.53 -4.95
N GLY A 484 57.69 -25.36 -5.40
CA GLY A 484 57.01 -24.51 -6.38
C GLY A 484 57.28 -24.89 -7.84
N ALA A 485 56.52 -24.29 -8.76
CA ALA A 485 56.90 -24.04 -10.14
C ALA A 485 55.95 -23.00 -10.78
N ARG A 486 56.54 -22.03 -11.49
CA ARG A 486 55.89 -21.06 -12.39
C ARG A 486 55.87 -21.63 -13.82
N ALA A 487 54.77 -21.40 -14.55
CA ALA A 487 54.66 -21.23 -16.02
C ALA A 487 53.20 -20.81 -16.32
N ILE A 488 52.86 -19.61 -16.82
CA ILE A 488 52.99 -19.01 -18.17
C ILE A 488 52.43 -19.87 -19.32
N CYS A 489 51.24 -19.49 -19.82
CA CYS A 489 50.79 -19.37 -21.24
C CYS A 489 49.29 -19.01 -21.22
N ARG A 490 48.79 -17.85 -21.68
CA ARG A 490 48.61 -17.28 -23.06
C ARG A 490 47.71 -18.08 -24.01
N PHE A 491 46.93 -17.29 -24.78
CA PHE A 491 45.97 -17.58 -25.87
C PHE A 491 44.55 -17.95 -25.43
N GLY A 492 43.48 -17.51 -26.10
CA GLY A 492 43.37 -16.72 -27.31
C GLY A 492 41.90 -16.67 -27.76
N SER A 493 41.54 -15.57 -28.39
CA SER A 493 40.24 -15.24 -28.99
C SER A 493 39.82 -16.18 -30.13
N ALA A 494 38.52 -16.44 -30.29
CA ALA A 494 37.90 -16.65 -31.61
C ALA A 494 36.37 -16.44 -31.59
N ARG A 495 35.90 -15.63 -32.55
CA ARG A 495 34.52 -15.44 -33.02
C ARG A 495 34.07 -16.59 -33.95
N ARG A 496 32.76 -16.82 -34.04
CA ARG A 496 31.88 -17.20 -35.21
C ARG A 496 30.50 -17.56 -34.61
N SER A 497 29.33 -16.99 -34.89
CA SER A 497 28.56 -16.62 -36.10
C SER A 497 27.92 -17.78 -36.88
N LEU A 498 26.57 -17.74 -36.96
CA LEU A 498 25.63 -18.34 -37.95
C LEU A 498 25.36 -19.86 -37.76
N GLU A 499 24.17 -20.45 -37.96
CA GLU A 499 22.90 -20.10 -38.62
C GLU A 499 21.81 -21.19 -38.35
N ASN A 500 20.52 -20.80 -38.41
CA ASN A 500 19.30 -21.46 -38.96
C ASN A 500 18.78 -22.88 -38.58
N GLY A 501 17.43 -22.97 -38.49
CA GLY A 501 16.58 -24.15 -38.77
C GLY A 501 15.70 -24.61 -37.58
N ALA A 502 14.43 -24.22 -37.43
CA ALA A 502 13.19 -24.63 -38.12
C ALA A 502 12.53 -25.96 -37.63
N ALA A 503 11.24 -25.83 -37.27
CA ALA A 503 10.12 -26.77 -37.42
C ALA A 503 9.78 -27.86 -36.35
N ALA A 504 8.60 -27.63 -35.73
CA ALA A 504 7.40 -28.49 -35.66
C ALA A 504 7.34 -29.79 -34.82
N GLY A 505 6.28 -29.88 -33.96
CA GLY A 505 5.36 -31.03 -33.98
C GLY A 505 4.89 -31.66 -32.64
N ARG A 506 3.57 -31.56 -32.38
CA ARG A 506 2.61 -32.58 -31.83
C ARG A 506 2.77 -33.07 -30.36
N GLN A 507 1.77 -32.85 -29.48
CA GLN A 507 0.48 -33.58 -29.20
C GLN A 507 0.57 -34.73 -28.17
N GLY A 508 -0.42 -34.75 -27.23
CA GLY A 508 -0.84 -35.89 -26.37
C GLY A 508 -0.50 -35.71 -24.88
N SER A 509 -1.38 -35.39 -23.91
CA SER A 509 -2.68 -35.91 -23.44
C SER A 509 -2.60 -37.07 -22.41
N VAL A 510 -3.38 -36.91 -21.32
CA VAL A 510 -3.90 -37.93 -20.36
C VAL A 510 -2.95 -38.34 -19.20
N ALA A 511 -3.35 -38.68 -17.96
CA ALA A 511 -4.37 -38.25 -16.97
C ALA A 511 -4.16 -39.09 -15.68
N ARG A 512 -4.67 -38.59 -14.54
CA ARG A 512 -5.16 -39.29 -13.30
C ARG A 512 -4.20 -39.91 -12.27
N GLY A 513 -4.59 -39.72 -11.00
CA GLY A 513 -4.33 -40.59 -9.84
C GLY A 513 -3.86 -39.84 -8.59
N SER A 514 -4.73 -39.21 -7.79
CA SER A 514 -5.34 -39.73 -6.53
C SER A 514 -4.36 -40.20 -5.45
N GLY A 515 -4.38 -39.56 -4.27
CA GLY A 515 -3.65 -40.00 -3.09
C GLY A 515 -3.88 -39.12 -1.86
N THR A 516 -4.94 -39.42 -1.13
CA THR A 516 -5.30 -38.95 0.22
C THR A 516 -4.27 -39.35 1.27
N THR A 517 -3.96 -38.45 2.21
CA THR A 517 -3.87 -38.75 3.67
C THR A 517 -3.64 -37.48 4.48
N SER A 518 -4.60 -37.19 5.36
CA SER A 518 -4.47 -36.35 6.55
C SER A 518 -3.68 -37.07 7.64
N PRO A 519 -3.15 -36.32 8.63
CA PRO A 519 -3.53 -36.65 10.00
C PRO A 519 -3.88 -35.44 10.87
N THR A 520 -4.76 -35.76 11.80
CA THR A 520 -5.30 -34.99 12.92
C THR A 520 -4.28 -34.73 14.04
N GLY A 521 -4.47 -33.61 14.76
CA GLY A 521 -4.30 -33.55 16.22
C GLY A 521 -3.14 -32.71 16.75
N GLY A 522 -3.45 -31.71 17.59
CA GLY A 522 -2.46 -31.08 18.47
C GLY A 522 -2.83 -29.66 18.90
N ALA A 523 -3.45 -29.54 20.07
CA ALA A 523 -3.72 -28.27 20.75
C ALA A 523 -2.44 -27.48 21.05
N GLY A 524 -2.51 -26.15 20.98
CA GLY A 524 -1.39 -25.28 21.32
C GLY A 524 -1.78 -23.80 21.38
N SER A 525 -2.08 -23.34 22.59
CA SER A 525 -1.98 -21.96 23.10
C SER A 525 -2.30 -20.80 22.14
N THR A 526 -3.44 -20.16 22.41
CA THR A 526 -3.75 -18.77 22.05
C THR A 526 -2.64 -17.83 22.54
N GLN A 527 -1.74 -17.44 21.65
CA GLN A 527 -0.86 -16.28 21.84
C GLN A 527 -1.48 -15.09 21.11
N GLU A 528 -1.74 -14.03 21.85
CA GLU A 528 -2.20 -12.74 21.34
C GLU A 528 -1.17 -12.16 20.38
N TRP A 529 -1.52 -12.09 19.09
CA TRP A 529 -0.66 -11.51 18.06
C TRP A 529 -0.98 -10.02 17.90
N VAL A 530 -0.16 -9.19 18.54
CA VAL A 530 -0.20 -7.72 18.40
C VAL A 530 0.40 -7.33 17.05
N SER A 531 -0.46 -6.92 16.10
CA SER A 531 -0.05 -6.39 14.81
C SER A 531 0.73 -5.07 14.99
N ALA A 532 2.00 -5.08 14.59
CA ALA A 532 2.89 -3.93 14.70
C ALA A 532 2.53 -2.90 13.61
N ARG A 533 2.07 -1.73 14.07
CA ARG A 533 1.78 -0.55 13.24
C ARG A 533 3.09 0.06 12.74
N CYS A 534 3.38 -0.06 11.45
CA CYS A 534 4.38 0.78 10.78
C CYS A 534 3.67 2.00 10.19
N ALA A 535 3.46 3.02 11.02
CA ALA A 535 3.37 4.39 10.53
C ALA A 535 4.81 4.90 10.41
N CYS A 536 5.47 4.59 9.30
CA CYS A 536 6.78 5.15 9.02
C CYS A 536 6.61 6.51 8.36
N ILE A 537 6.96 7.50 9.16
CA ILE A 537 7.24 8.88 8.81
C ILE A 537 8.28 8.89 7.69
N LEU A 538 7.92 9.37 6.50
CA LEU A 538 8.81 10.05 5.55
C LEU A 538 8.02 10.89 4.55
#